data_AF-A0AAW1XX38-F1
#
_entry.id   AF-A0AAW1XX38-F1
#
_cell.length_a   1.000
_cell.length_b   1.000
_cell.length_c   1.000
_cell.angle_alpha   90.00
_cell.angle_beta   90.00
_cell.angle_gamma   90.00
#
_symmetry.space_group_name_H-M   'P 1'
#
loop_
_entity.id
_entity.type
_entity.pdbx_description
1 polymer ?
#
loop_
_entity_poly.entity_id
_entity_poly.type
_entity_poly.pdbx_seq_one_letter_code
_entity_poly.pdbx_strand_id
1 'polypeptide(L)'
;MAPELYMEKVKGMINLITESSNTLVDLWNSKIEAGKGVADIKIDYDMRRFSGDVISRACFGSSYTKGVQIFDKIRQLQEAMGRKAFVTGIPGIRHLPTKSNREAWALENEVASLILQLVKERQATGFGKTYCK
;
A
#
# COMPACT_ATOMS: atom_id res chain seq x y z
N MET A 1 -8.98 5.94 -15.77
CA MET A 1 -7.68 5.23 -15.76
C MET A 1 -6.67 6.09 -15.00
N ALA A 2 -5.73 5.48 -14.27
CA ALA A 2 -4.84 6.15 -13.30
C ALA A 2 -3.72 6.96 -13.99
N PRO A 3 -3.81 8.31 -14.06
CA PRO A 3 -2.88 9.14 -14.84
C PRO A 3 -1.45 9.11 -14.31
N GLU A 4 -1.28 8.86 -13.01
CA GLU A 4 0.03 8.71 -12.37
C GLU A 4 0.78 7.44 -12.79
N LEU A 5 0.11 6.49 -13.45
CA LEU A 5 0.71 5.25 -13.95
C LEU A 5 0.98 5.28 -15.46
N TYR A 6 0.89 6.45 -16.10
CA TYR A 6 1.22 6.59 -17.52
C TYR A 6 2.74 6.50 -17.75
N MET A 7 3.16 6.02 -18.93
CA MET A 7 4.58 5.71 -19.18
C MET A 7 5.54 6.87 -18.95
N GLU A 8 5.11 8.11 -19.20
CA GLU A 8 5.93 9.30 -18.91
C GLU A 8 6.19 9.47 -17.42
N LYS A 9 5.17 9.26 -16.59
CA LYS A 9 5.27 9.30 -15.13
C LYS A 9 6.06 8.10 -14.60
N VAL A 10 5.81 6.91 -15.14
CA VAL A 10 6.52 5.68 -14.79
C VAL A 10 8.01 5.79 -15.10
N LYS A 11 8.41 6.39 -16.24
CA LYS A 11 9.82 6.67 -16.55
C LYS A 11 10.48 7.55 -15.49
N GLY A 12 9.76 8.56 -14.98
CA GLY A 12 10.23 9.40 -13.88
C GLY A 12 10.37 8.67 -12.54
N MET A 13 9.73 7.50 -12.39
CA MET A 13 9.73 6.69 -11.17
C MET A 13 10.78 5.58 -11.16
N ILE A 14 11.54 5.37 -12.25
CA ILE A 14 12.53 4.27 -12.36
C ILE A 14 13.48 4.25 -11.16
N ASN A 15 13.99 5.41 -10.74
CA ASN A 15 14.90 5.50 -9.60
C ASN A 15 14.27 4.98 -8.30
N LEU A 16 12.98 5.26 -8.08
CA LEU A 16 12.24 4.77 -6.90
C LEU A 16 12.09 3.25 -6.97
N ILE A 17 11.76 2.72 -8.15
CA ILE A 17 11.65 1.27 -8.36
C ILE A 17 12.99 0.59 -8.10
N THR A 18 14.08 1.13 -8.64
CA THR A 18 15.44 0.63 -8.42
C THR A 18 15.82 0.63 -6.95
N GLU A 19 15.54 1.72 -6.21
CA GLU A 19 15.83 1.80 -4.77
C GLU A 19 15.06 0.74 -3.97
N SER A 20 13.76 0.58 -4.25
CA SER A 20 12.93 -0.46 -3.63
C SER A 20 13.41 -1.86 -3.99
N SER A 21 13.90 -2.08 -5.22
CA SER A 21 14.42 -3.37 -5.67
C SER A 21 15.74 -3.72 -5.00
N ASN A 22 16.65 -2.75 -4.85
CA ASN A 22 17.91 -2.95 -4.13
C ASN A 22 17.65 -3.36 -2.69
N THR A 23 16.72 -2.69 -2.00
CA THR A 23 16.32 -3.04 -0.62
C THR A 23 15.82 -4.50 -0.52
N LEU A 24 15.07 -4.97 -1.52
CA LEU A 24 14.60 -6.36 -1.58
C LEU A 24 15.74 -7.35 -1.81
N VAL A 25 16.65 -7.04 -2.74
CA VAL A 25 17.82 -7.88 -3.03
C VAL A 25 18.75 -7.96 -1.82
N ASP A 26 19.00 -6.85 -1.13
CA ASP A 26 19.81 -6.81 0.08
C ASP A 26 19.19 -7.65 1.21
N LEU A 27 17.86 -7.61 1.35
CA LEU A 27 17.13 -8.47 2.28
C LEU A 27 17.33 -9.96 1.95
N TRP A 28 17.30 -10.34 0.68
CA TRP A 28 17.52 -11.74 0.28
C TRP A 28 18.98 -12.16 0.44
N ASN A 29 19.93 -11.30 0.07
CA ASN A 29 21.36 -11.55 0.28
C ASN A 29 21.67 -11.79 1.77
N SER A 30 21.14 -10.95 2.66
CA SER A 30 21.35 -11.14 4.11
C SER A 30 20.76 -12.46 4.64
N LYS A 31 19.61 -12.91 4.11
CA LYS A 31 19.05 -14.24 4.42
C LYS A 31 19.96 -15.37 3.93
N ILE A 32 20.53 -15.24 2.73
CA ILE A 32 21.44 -16.22 2.13
C ILE A 32 22.75 -16.31 2.94
N GLU A 33 23.33 -15.17 3.30
CA GLU A 33 24.54 -15.10 4.13
C GLU A 33 24.32 -15.75 5.49
N ALA A 34 23.21 -15.44 6.16
CA ALA A 34 22.82 -16.07 7.41
C ALA A 34 22.63 -17.59 7.27
N GLY A 35 22.18 -18.05 6.10
CA GLY A 35 22.01 -19.46 5.74
C GLY A 35 23.29 -20.17 5.26
N LYS A 36 24.48 -19.57 5.42
CA LYS A 36 25.77 -20.11 4.94
C LYS A 36 25.81 -20.32 3.42
N GLY A 37 25.19 -19.41 2.66
CA GLY A 37 25.21 -19.41 1.19
C GLY A 37 23.98 -20.03 0.54
N VAL A 38 23.02 -20.56 1.32
CA VAL A 38 21.74 -21.07 0.81
C VAL A 38 20.60 -20.67 1.75
N ALA A 39 19.50 -20.16 1.21
CA ALA A 39 18.28 -19.87 1.97
C ALA A 39 17.03 -20.26 1.19
N ASP A 40 16.04 -20.81 1.88
CA ASP A 40 14.67 -20.96 1.36
C ASP A 40 13.88 -19.67 1.64
N ILE A 41 13.42 -19.02 0.57
CA ILE A 41 12.80 -17.69 0.65
C ILE A 41 11.38 -17.76 0.11
N LYS A 42 10.41 -17.53 0.99
CA LYS A 42 9.01 -17.34 0.60
C LYS A 42 8.80 -15.95 -0.03
N ILE A 43 8.81 -15.90 -1.35
CA ILE A 43 8.79 -14.63 -2.11
C ILE A 43 7.48 -13.85 -2.04
N ASP A 44 6.33 -14.49 -1.74
CA ASP A 44 5.01 -13.84 -1.82
C ASP A 44 4.90 -12.62 -0.90
N TYR A 45 5.35 -12.74 0.35
CA TYR A 45 5.32 -11.61 1.29
C TYR A 45 6.25 -10.49 0.85
N ASP A 46 7.46 -10.85 0.43
CA ASP A 46 8.51 -9.90 0.05
C ASP A 46 8.12 -9.12 -1.23
N MET A 47 7.55 -9.80 -2.23
CA MET A 47 7.04 -9.17 -3.46
C MET A 47 5.83 -8.27 -3.22
N ARG A 48 4.92 -8.67 -2.32
CA ARG A 48 3.79 -7.81 -1.90
C ARG A 48 4.30 -6.56 -1.20
N ARG A 49 5.29 -6.69 -0.31
CA ARG A 49 5.91 -5.55 0.38
C ARG A 49 6.61 -4.61 -0.60
N PHE A 50 7.39 -5.16 -1.54
CA PHE A 50 8.08 -4.40 -2.59
C PHE A 50 7.07 -3.61 -3.44
N SER A 51 6.01 -4.25 -3.92
CA SER A 51 4.99 -3.58 -4.73
C SER A 51 4.28 -2.48 -3.94
N GLY A 52 3.99 -2.73 -2.65
CA GLY A 52 3.42 -1.74 -1.74
C GLY A 52 4.33 -0.52 -1.55
N ASP A 53 5.64 -0.71 -1.41
CA ASP A 53 6.61 0.38 -1.29
C ASP A 53 6.68 1.21 -2.59
N VAL A 54 6.76 0.56 -3.75
CA VAL A 54 6.78 1.22 -5.06
C VAL A 54 5.51 2.05 -5.26
N ILE A 55 4.33 1.47 -5.06
CA ILE A 55 3.04 2.18 -5.19
C ILE A 55 2.96 3.32 -4.18
N SER A 56 3.46 3.12 -2.96
CA SER A 56 3.43 4.15 -1.93
C SER A 56 4.28 5.36 -2.30
N ARG A 57 5.51 5.13 -2.76
CA ARG A 57 6.42 6.19 -3.24
C ARG A 57 5.86 6.88 -4.49
N ALA A 58 5.26 6.11 -5.41
CA ALA A 58 4.63 6.61 -6.63
C ALA A 58 3.45 7.55 -6.37
N CYS A 59 2.46 7.07 -5.61
CA CYS A 59 1.18 7.75 -5.45
C CYS A 59 1.18 8.80 -4.33
N PHE A 60 2.05 8.62 -3.33
CA PHE A 60 2.06 9.46 -2.13
C PHE A 60 3.31 10.33 -1.98
N GLY A 61 4.37 10.09 -2.76
CA GLY A 61 5.56 10.93 -2.78
C GLY A 61 6.17 11.12 -1.39
N SER A 62 6.27 12.37 -0.94
CA SER A 62 6.80 12.69 0.41
C SER A 62 5.98 12.11 1.56
N SER A 63 4.73 11.69 1.32
CA SER A 63 3.86 11.02 2.29
C SER A 63 3.84 9.50 2.13
N TYR A 64 4.86 8.90 1.51
CA TYR A 64 4.91 7.45 1.23
C TYR A 64 4.73 6.58 2.47
N THR A 65 5.20 7.00 3.64
CA THR A 65 5.03 6.23 4.90
C THR A 65 3.55 6.02 5.27
N LYS A 66 2.69 7.00 4.98
CA LYS A 66 1.24 6.87 5.11
C LYS A 66 0.64 6.03 3.98
N GLY A 67 1.20 6.12 2.77
CA GLY A 67 0.87 5.24 1.66
C GLY A 67 1.08 3.76 2.00
N VAL A 68 2.19 3.43 2.65
CA VAL A 68 2.51 2.07 3.09
C VAL A 68 1.46 1.58 4.08
N GLN A 69 1.06 2.42 5.05
CA GLN A 69 0.00 2.09 6.01
C GLN A 69 -1.36 1.89 5.34
N ILE A 70 -1.71 2.73 4.37
CA ILE A 70 -2.95 2.59 3.59
C ILE A 70 -2.94 1.26 2.82
N PHE A 71 -1.84 0.95 2.11
CA PHE A 71 -1.73 -0.27 1.33
C PHE A 71 -1.82 -1.53 2.21
N ASP A 72 -1.20 -1.51 3.38
CA ASP A 72 -1.29 -2.61 4.34
C ASP A 72 -2.73 -2.83 4.84
N LYS A 73 -3.46 -1.76 5.18
CA LYS A 73 -4.87 -1.87 5.60
C LYS A 73 -5.79 -2.33 4.47
N ILE A 74 -5.57 -1.85 3.24
CA ILE A 74 -6.29 -2.33 2.04
C ILE A 74 -6.05 -3.83 1.85
N ARG A 75 -4.82 -4.29 2.06
CA ARG A 75 -4.49 -5.72 1.98
C ARG A 75 -5.22 -6.52 3.05
N GLN A 76 -5.20 -6.09 4.31
CA GLN A 76 -5.94 -6.76 5.39
C GLN A 76 -7.44 -6.85 5.06
N LEU A 77 -8.00 -5.79 4.47
CA LEU A 77 -9.38 -5.76 4.00
C LEU A 77 -9.60 -6.77 2.87
N GLN A 78 -8.72 -6.83 1.86
CA GLN A 78 -8.79 -7.81 0.78
C GLN A 78 -8.71 -9.25 1.29
N GLU A 79 -7.84 -9.55 2.26
CA GLU A 79 -7.71 -10.86 2.88
C GLU A 79 -8.97 -11.22 3.72
N ALA A 80 -9.55 -10.26 4.43
CA ALA A 80 -10.82 -10.43 5.13
C ALA A 80 -12.00 -10.70 4.19
N MET A 81 -12.05 -10.01 3.05
CA MET A 81 -13.09 -10.22 2.02
C MET A 81 -12.87 -11.54 1.27
N GLY A 82 -11.63 -11.88 0.94
CA GLY A 82 -11.27 -13.12 0.22
C GLY A 82 -11.65 -14.38 0.99
N ARG A 83 -11.51 -14.38 2.33
CA ARG A 83 -11.99 -15.46 3.21
C ARG A 83 -13.51 -15.70 3.10
N LYS A 84 -14.26 -14.73 2.58
CA LYS A 84 -15.71 -14.79 2.41
C LYS A 84 -16.15 -14.83 0.95
N ALA A 85 -15.26 -15.12 0.00
CA ALA A 85 -15.56 -15.04 -1.44
C ALA A 85 -16.89 -15.73 -1.83
N PHE A 86 -17.22 -16.86 -1.20
CA PHE A 86 -18.48 -17.58 -1.41
C PHE A 86 -19.71 -16.84 -0.87
N VAL A 87 -19.58 -16.17 0.28
CA VAL A 87 -20.66 -15.45 0.98
C VAL A 87 -20.84 -14.02 0.45
N THR A 88 -19.77 -13.40 -0.07
CA THR A 88 -19.80 -12.04 -0.66
C THR A 88 -20.65 -11.96 -1.93
N GLY A 89 -20.89 -13.07 -2.62
CA GLY A 89 -21.77 -13.14 -3.79
C GLY A 89 -23.26 -13.03 -3.46
N ILE A 90 -23.65 -13.16 -2.18
CA ILE A 90 -25.03 -13.04 -1.77
C ILE A 90 -25.34 -11.57 -1.47
N PRO A 91 -26.30 -10.95 -2.19
CA PRO A 91 -26.70 -9.57 -1.93
C PRO A 91 -27.10 -9.36 -0.47
N GLY A 92 -26.69 -8.23 0.11
CA GLY A 92 -27.07 -7.83 1.47
C GLY A 92 -26.18 -8.38 2.60
N ILE A 93 -25.48 -9.51 2.43
CA ILE A 93 -24.68 -10.08 3.53
C ILE A 93 -23.57 -9.13 3.98
N ARG A 94 -22.98 -8.35 3.06
CA ARG A 94 -21.94 -7.36 3.40
C ARG A 94 -22.40 -6.26 4.37
N HIS A 95 -23.71 -6.03 4.51
CA HIS A 95 -24.28 -5.00 5.40
C HIS A 95 -24.73 -5.56 6.75
N LEU A 96 -24.74 -6.90 6.93
CA LEU A 96 -25.12 -7.50 8.20
C LEU A 96 -24.02 -7.29 9.26
N PRO A 97 -24.35 -7.03 10.52
CA PRO A 97 -23.39 -6.69 11.56
C PRO A 97 -22.64 -7.92 12.12
N THR A 98 -22.19 -8.82 11.25
CA THR A 98 -21.35 -9.97 11.62
C THR A 98 -19.97 -9.50 12.10
N LYS A 99 -19.31 -10.27 12.97
CA LYS A 99 -17.98 -9.94 13.49
C LYS A 99 -17.01 -9.55 12.37
N SER A 100 -16.98 -10.35 11.33
CA SER A 100 -16.04 -10.12 10.24
C SER A 100 -16.46 -8.99 9.29
N ASN A 101 -17.75 -8.61 9.21
CA ASN A 101 -18.13 -7.39 8.48
C ASN A 101 -17.76 -6.15 9.28
N ARG A 102 -17.90 -6.19 10.61
CA ARG A 102 -17.43 -5.11 11.48
C ARG A 102 -15.92 -4.89 11.36
N GLU A 103 -15.13 -5.97 11.30
CA GLU A 103 -13.69 -5.90 11.03
C GLU A 103 -13.40 -5.24 9.67
N ALA A 104 -14.13 -5.63 8.61
CA ALA A 104 -13.99 -5.01 7.29
C ALA A 104 -14.34 -3.52 7.31
N TRP A 105 -15.46 -3.13 7.93
CA TRP A 105 -15.85 -1.72 8.06
C TRP A 105 -14.85 -0.90 8.87
N ALA A 106 -14.25 -1.49 9.92
CA ALA A 106 -13.21 -0.82 10.69
C ALA A 106 -11.98 -0.53 9.81
N LEU A 107 -11.53 -1.51 9.03
CA LEU A 107 -10.42 -1.33 8.08
C LEU A 107 -10.76 -0.29 6.99
N GLU A 108 -11.97 -0.32 6.43
CA GLU A 108 -12.45 0.67 5.46
C GLU A 108 -12.45 2.09 6.05
N ASN A 109 -12.94 2.25 7.28
CA ASN A 109 -12.96 3.53 7.98
C ASN A 109 -11.55 4.05 8.28
N GLU A 110 -10.62 3.18 8.66
CA GLU A 110 -9.22 3.55 8.88
C GLU A 110 -8.54 4.00 7.59
N VAL A 111 -8.76 3.28 6.48
CA VAL A 111 -8.26 3.68 5.15
C VAL A 111 -8.83 5.04 4.76
N ALA A 112 -10.14 5.25 4.88
CA ALA A 112 -10.80 6.51 4.56
C ALA A 112 -10.26 7.67 5.42
N SER A 113 -10.05 7.43 6.73
CA SER A 113 -9.48 8.40 7.65
C SER A 113 -8.07 8.81 7.26
N LEU A 114 -7.19 7.85 6.94
CA LEU A 114 -5.81 8.11 6.52
C LEU A 114 -5.76 8.91 5.20
N ILE A 115 -6.61 8.56 4.23
CA ILE A 115 -6.73 9.30 2.98
C ILE A 115 -7.21 10.73 3.24
N LEU A 116 -8.23 10.91 4.09
CA LEU A 116 -8.75 12.22 4.42
C LEU A 116 -7.70 13.10 5.12
N GLN A 117 -6.90 12.52 6.02
CA GLN A 117 -5.78 13.21 6.66
C GLN A 117 -4.75 13.69 5.63
N LEU A 118 -4.38 12.83 4.67
CA LEU A 118 -3.46 13.20 3.58
C LEU A 118 -4.00 14.34 2.72
N VAL A 119 -5.30 14.32 2.40
CA VAL A 119 -5.94 15.40 1.64
C VAL A 119 -5.87 16.72 2.42
N LYS A 120 -6.18 16.69 3.72
CA LYS A 120 -6.10 17.88 4.59
C LYS A 120 -4.68 18.45 4.68
N GLU A 121 -3.67 17.59 4.82
CA GLU A 121 -2.26 18.00 4.85
C GLU A 121 -1.80 18.64 3.53
N ARG A 122 -2.21 18.06 2.40
CA ARG A 122 -1.94 18.61 1.07
C ARG A 122 -2.62 19.96 0.86
N GLN A 123 -3.85 20.14 1.35
CA GLN A 123 -4.53 21.43 1.30
C GLN A 123 -3.78 22.47 2.14
N ALA A 124 -3.45 22.16 3.39
CA ALA A 124 -2.73 23.09 4.28
C ALA A 124 -1.35 23.52 3.73
N THR A 125 -0.60 22.58 3.14
CA THR A 125 0.70 22.88 2.50
C THR A 125 0.55 23.63 1.18
N GLY A 126 -0.57 23.45 0.47
CA GLY A 126 -0.93 24.23 -0.72
C GLY A 126 -1.27 25.69 -0.38
N PHE A 127 -2.02 25.94 0.69
CA PHE A 127 -2.34 27.30 1.15
C PHE A 127 -1.09 28.08 1.60
N GLY A 128 -0.07 27.43 2.16
CA GLY A 128 1.19 28.08 2.52
C GLY A 128 2.01 28.62 1.34
N LYS A 129 1.80 28.10 0.11
CA LYS A 129 2.50 28.59 -1.10
C LYS A 129 1.80 29.75 -1.79
N THR A 130 0.54 30.05 -1.46
CA THR A 130 -0.23 31.16 -2.03
C THR A 130 -0.13 32.47 -1.24
N TYR A 131 0.43 32.46 -0.02
CA TYR A 131 0.66 33.66 0.80
C TYR A 131 2.12 34.13 0.84
N CYS A 132 3.01 33.51 0.04
CA CYS A 132 4.37 33.96 -0.19
C CYS A 132 4.69 33.92 -1.69
N LYS A 133 4.08 34.84 -2.45
CA LYS A 133 4.59 35.36 -3.71
C LYS A 133 4.14 36.80 -3.87
#